data_AF-A0A1Q3HV42-F1
#
_entry.id   AF-A0A1Q3HV42-F1
#
_cell.length_a   1.000
_cell.length_b   1.000
_cell.length_c   1.000
_cell.angle_alpha   90.00
_cell.angle_beta   90.00
_cell.angle_gamma   90.00
#
_symmetry.space_group_name_H-M   'P 1'
#
loop_
_entity.id
_entity.type
_entity.pdbx_description
1 polymer ?
#
loop_
_entity_poly.entity_id
_entity_poly.type
_entity_poly.pdbx_seq_one_letter_code
_entity_poly.pdbx_strand_id
1 'polypeptide(L)'
;MGPGGAEDTGSALVANLALLGAVDEVSASTHRVSRELSRLKASHQGIAGAGNGLFVRYVEYGERQLRWMDAELAAATQLATAASQVEEPDMQLALLRLAGPRLEAAMMGSLLLAVWFDFLHLGDDVLSRRLYSVERLYVDMDRFQKMLEPAMTALSSLEPAQVEAAADDLPALVGHLTGEFDAFREAVRQGAENLQKALVLKESVEALTLVSALKFTLPALRAAAPATLGMGFMVGSGGVMMGTRIVVSAEWVEMMQRLVRAGVLSLPAVSAAVRIQAGQVMMAHGELPRGVREALGEGPEVRAMRVTGRTGAGMARRPRHHVLPKEFREWFEQRGFTGEMDIDQFCVRLEQAHHQAIHGGGNWKLGRTWPDEWNQMIMSVLRQAEAKAGRMLTPTAVLKLVAREMRRYKIPMNFVSGRR
;
A
#
# COMPACT_ATOMS: atom_id res chain seq x y z
N MET A 1 33.70 21.61 -6.28
CA MET A 1 33.08 20.35 -5.79
C MET A 1 32.46 20.68 -4.45
N GLY A 2 31.12 20.74 -4.37
CA GLY A 2 30.41 21.10 -3.14
C GLY A 2 30.10 19.85 -2.29
N PRO A 3 29.93 20.00 -0.96
CA PRO A 3 29.75 18.88 -0.03
C PRO A 3 28.38 18.16 -0.09
N GLY A 4 27.44 18.60 -0.93
CA GLY A 4 26.07 18.05 -0.98
C GLY A 4 25.94 16.61 -1.53
N GLY A 5 26.96 16.10 -2.24
CA GLY A 5 26.85 14.79 -2.90
C GLY A 5 26.84 13.59 -1.95
N ALA A 6 27.43 13.70 -0.76
CA ALA A 6 27.53 12.58 0.19
C ALA A 6 26.27 12.42 1.06
N GLU A 7 25.64 13.53 1.45
CA GLU A 7 24.37 13.53 2.22
C GLU A 7 23.20 13.01 1.37
N ASP A 8 23.12 13.39 0.09
CA ASP A 8 22.05 12.94 -0.81
C ASP A 8 22.15 11.45 -1.16
N THR A 9 23.35 10.90 -1.38
CA THR A 9 23.54 9.44 -1.58
C THR A 9 23.19 8.63 -0.34
N GLY A 10 23.49 9.14 0.86
CA GLY A 10 23.14 8.50 2.12
C GLY A 10 21.62 8.43 2.31
N SER A 11 20.91 9.50 1.93
CA SER A 11 19.45 9.59 2.00
C SER A 11 18.76 8.57 1.09
N ALA A 12 19.19 8.45 -0.18
CA ALA A 12 18.57 7.54 -1.15
C ALA A 12 18.81 6.05 -0.82
N LEU A 13 20.01 5.70 -0.34
CA LEU A 13 20.30 4.33 0.11
C LEU A 13 19.48 3.95 1.35
N VAL A 14 19.38 4.86 2.33
CA VAL A 14 18.57 4.64 3.53
C VAL A 14 17.09 4.47 3.18
N ALA A 15 16.56 5.27 2.25
CA ALA A 15 15.20 5.13 1.76
C ALA A 15 14.98 3.79 1.03
N ASN A 16 15.96 3.33 0.24
CA ASN A 16 15.89 2.03 -0.43
C ASN A 16 15.83 0.86 0.57
N LEU A 17 16.68 0.87 1.60
CA LEU A 17 16.66 -0.15 2.65
C LEU A 17 15.36 -0.12 3.45
N ALA A 18 14.86 1.08 3.78
CA ALA A 18 13.57 1.24 4.45
C ALA A 18 12.41 0.71 3.59
N LEU A 19 12.45 0.91 2.28
CA LEU A 19 11.41 0.43 1.36
C LEU A 19 11.38 -1.09 1.33
N LEU A 20 12.55 -1.73 1.20
CA LEU A 20 12.67 -3.20 1.21
C LEU A 20 12.21 -3.79 2.54
N GLY A 21 12.60 -3.18 3.68
CA GLY A 21 12.13 -3.60 5.00
C GLY A 21 10.61 -3.52 5.13
N ALA A 22 9.99 -2.45 4.64
CA ALA A 22 8.54 -2.30 4.65
C ALA A 22 7.84 -3.34 3.75
N VAL A 23 8.41 -3.64 2.57
CA VAL A 23 7.90 -4.71 1.70
C VAL A 23 7.96 -6.07 2.40
N ASP A 24 9.07 -6.39 3.07
CA ASP A 24 9.23 -7.65 3.80
C ASP A 24 8.21 -7.82 4.93
N GLU A 25 7.92 -6.75 5.67
CA GLU A 25 6.91 -6.77 6.73
C GLU A 25 5.50 -7.03 6.20
N VAL A 26 5.11 -6.34 5.12
CA VAL A 26 3.79 -6.54 4.50
C VAL A 26 3.72 -7.96 3.91
N SER A 27 4.77 -8.42 3.23
CA SER A 27 4.85 -9.78 2.65
C SER A 27 4.76 -10.88 3.72
N ALA A 28 5.40 -10.68 4.87
CA ALA A 28 5.32 -11.62 5.99
C ALA A 28 3.88 -11.71 6.54
N SER A 29 3.14 -10.59 6.54
CA SER A 29 1.72 -10.56 6.91
C SER A 29 0.86 -11.33 5.89
N THR A 30 1.04 -11.08 4.60
CA THR A 30 0.24 -11.70 3.51
C THR A 30 0.47 -13.21 3.40
N HIS A 31 1.72 -13.69 3.54
CA HIS A 31 2.03 -15.13 3.56
C HIS A 31 1.32 -15.91 4.66
N ARG A 32 1.07 -15.28 5.81
CA ARG A 32 0.32 -15.92 6.91
C ARG A 32 -1.15 -16.08 6.57
N VAL A 33 -1.76 -15.03 5.99
CA VAL A 33 -3.15 -15.09 5.50
C VAL A 33 -3.31 -16.16 4.42
N SER A 34 -2.34 -16.29 3.51
CA SER A 34 -2.35 -17.33 2.45
C SER A 34 -2.53 -18.75 2.98
N ARG A 35 -1.77 -19.12 4.01
CA ARG A 35 -1.83 -20.47 4.61
C ARG A 35 -3.19 -20.74 5.23
N GLU A 36 -3.77 -19.74 5.86
CA GLU A 36 -5.05 -19.88 6.51
C GLU A 36 -6.23 -19.89 5.53
N LEU A 37 -6.18 -19.09 4.46
CA LEU A 37 -7.16 -19.20 3.37
C LEU A 37 -7.16 -20.62 2.78
N SER A 38 -5.97 -21.21 2.62
CA SER A 38 -5.83 -22.61 2.18
C SER A 38 -6.47 -23.59 3.18
N ARG A 39 -6.29 -23.36 4.49
CA ARG A 39 -6.94 -24.15 5.56
C ARG A 39 -8.47 -24.05 5.50
N LEU A 40 -9.01 -22.84 5.36
CA LEU A 40 -10.45 -22.59 5.25
C LEU A 40 -11.06 -23.26 4.02
N LYS A 41 -10.34 -23.27 2.90
CA LYS A 41 -10.75 -23.96 1.65
C LYS A 41 -10.76 -25.49 1.77
N ALA A 42 -10.04 -26.03 2.75
CA ALA A 42 -10.03 -27.46 3.08
C ALA A 42 -10.99 -27.83 4.24
N SER A 43 -11.72 -26.85 4.80
CA SER A 43 -12.60 -27.07 5.96
C SER A 43 -13.87 -27.84 5.58
N HIS A 44 -13.84 -29.18 5.76
CA HIS A 44 -14.96 -30.07 5.43
C HIS A 44 -16.23 -29.83 6.25
N GLN A 45 -16.11 -29.31 7.47
CA GLN A 45 -17.28 -29.03 8.33
C GLN A 45 -17.68 -27.55 8.31
N GLY A 46 -16.77 -26.66 7.90
CA GLY A 46 -17.02 -25.22 7.84
C GLY A 46 -17.26 -24.74 6.41
N ILE A 47 -16.54 -23.70 5.99
CA ILE A 47 -16.79 -22.95 4.74
C ILE A 47 -16.84 -23.85 3.50
N ALA A 48 -15.91 -24.80 3.37
CA ALA A 48 -15.80 -25.59 2.14
C ALA A 48 -16.89 -26.67 2.04
N GLY A 49 -17.32 -27.25 3.17
CA GLY A 49 -18.34 -28.29 3.18
C GLY A 49 -19.78 -27.77 3.34
N ALA A 50 -19.98 -26.56 3.85
CA ALA A 50 -21.31 -26.01 4.09
C ALA A 50 -22.04 -25.64 2.79
N GLY A 51 -23.33 -26.00 2.72
CA GLY A 51 -24.21 -25.58 1.62
C GLY A 51 -23.71 -25.99 0.24
N ASN A 52 -23.06 -27.15 0.11
CA ASN A 52 -22.41 -27.61 -1.12
C ASN A 52 -21.35 -26.63 -1.66
N GLY A 53 -20.58 -26.00 -0.77
CA GLY A 53 -19.50 -25.07 -1.15
C GLY A 53 -19.97 -23.64 -1.40
N LEU A 54 -21.19 -23.28 -0.99
CA LEU A 54 -21.77 -21.95 -1.17
C LEU A 54 -20.86 -20.81 -0.67
N PHE A 55 -20.11 -21.03 0.41
CA PHE A 55 -19.27 -20.03 1.05
C PHE A 55 -17.85 -19.94 0.47
N VAL A 56 -17.44 -20.87 -0.41
CA VAL A 56 -16.08 -20.90 -0.98
C VAL A 56 -15.76 -19.60 -1.73
N ARG A 57 -16.76 -18.96 -2.35
CA ARG A 57 -16.62 -17.65 -3.03
C ARG A 57 -16.01 -16.55 -2.15
N TYR A 58 -16.24 -16.59 -0.84
CA TYR A 58 -15.74 -15.60 0.11
C TYR A 58 -14.25 -15.80 0.42
N VAL A 59 -13.79 -17.05 0.43
CA VAL A 59 -12.35 -17.39 0.49
C VAL A 59 -11.67 -17.02 -0.81
N GLU A 60 -12.28 -17.31 -1.96
CA GLU A 60 -11.74 -16.93 -3.28
C GLU A 60 -11.62 -15.42 -3.46
N TYR A 61 -12.54 -14.63 -2.87
CA TYR A 61 -12.39 -13.18 -2.80
C TYR A 61 -11.10 -12.80 -2.06
N GLY A 62 -10.85 -13.36 -0.87
CA GLY A 62 -9.63 -13.14 -0.11
C GLY A 62 -8.36 -13.55 -0.88
N GLU A 63 -8.39 -14.69 -1.57
CA GLU A 63 -7.29 -15.16 -2.42
C GLU A 63 -7.01 -14.20 -3.60
N ARG A 64 -8.05 -13.60 -4.20
CA ARG A 64 -7.88 -12.59 -5.25
C ARG A 64 -7.19 -11.33 -4.72
N GLN A 65 -7.64 -10.81 -3.57
CA GLN A 65 -7.02 -9.63 -2.95
C GLN A 65 -5.56 -9.90 -2.58
N LEU A 66 -5.28 -11.08 -2.03
CA LEU A 66 -3.92 -11.51 -1.70
C LEU A 66 -3.00 -11.54 -2.92
N ARG A 67 -3.43 -12.17 -4.03
CA ARG A 67 -2.63 -12.22 -5.27
C ARG A 67 -2.33 -10.84 -5.83
N TRP A 68 -3.29 -9.93 -5.75
CA TRP A 68 -3.09 -8.54 -6.16
C TRP A 68 -2.00 -7.87 -5.31
N MET A 69 -2.09 -7.95 -3.97
CA MET A 69 -1.07 -7.36 -3.09
C MET A 69 0.32 -7.96 -3.29
N ASP A 70 0.43 -9.28 -3.46
CA ASP A 70 1.71 -9.93 -3.73
C ASP A 70 2.33 -9.45 -5.06
N ALA A 71 1.50 -9.17 -6.07
CA ALA A 71 1.96 -8.58 -7.33
C ALA A 71 2.46 -7.13 -7.14
N GLU A 72 1.76 -6.31 -6.34
CA GLU A 72 2.18 -4.93 -6.05
C GLU A 72 3.48 -4.87 -5.24
N LEU A 73 3.66 -5.78 -4.27
CA LEU A 73 4.90 -5.89 -3.48
C LEU A 73 6.08 -6.36 -4.35
N ALA A 74 5.84 -7.31 -5.26
CA ALA A 74 6.84 -7.73 -6.24
C ALA A 74 7.23 -6.57 -7.17
N ALA A 75 6.26 -5.79 -7.65
CA ALA A 75 6.50 -4.61 -8.46
C ALA A 75 7.29 -3.53 -7.72
N ALA A 76 6.95 -3.24 -6.46
CA ALA A 76 7.70 -2.33 -5.61
C ALA A 76 9.16 -2.79 -5.39
N THR A 77 9.37 -4.10 -5.21
CA THR A 77 10.71 -4.71 -5.07
C THR A 77 11.54 -4.55 -6.35
N GLN A 78 10.93 -4.74 -7.52
CA GLN A 78 11.60 -4.55 -8.80
C GLN A 78 12.06 -3.10 -8.99
N LEU A 79 11.21 -2.14 -8.64
CA LEU A 79 11.55 -0.70 -8.68
C LEU A 79 12.65 -0.33 -7.68
N ALA A 80 12.61 -0.88 -6.46
CA ALA A 80 13.68 -0.72 -5.47
C ALA A 80 15.02 -1.29 -5.97
N THR A 81 14.97 -2.49 -6.58
CA THR A 81 16.15 -3.12 -7.18
C THR A 81 16.72 -2.26 -8.30
N ALA A 82 15.86 -1.75 -9.20
CA ALA A 82 16.28 -0.82 -10.25
C ALA A 82 16.89 0.46 -9.67
N ALA A 83 16.29 1.02 -8.62
CA ALA A 83 16.80 2.20 -7.93
C ALA A 83 18.21 1.99 -7.38
N SER A 84 18.48 0.83 -6.76
CA SER A 84 19.80 0.49 -6.21
C SER A 84 20.92 0.40 -7.25
N GLN A 85 20.56 0.21 -8.52
CA GLN A 85 21.52 0.11 -9.64
C GLN A 85 21.77 1.45 -10.35
N VAL A 86 21.05 2.51 -9.96
CA VAL A 86 21.22 3.85 -10.52
C VAL A 86 22.17 4.65 -9.64
N GLU A 87 23.26 5.15 -10.23
CA GLU A 87 24.25 5.96 -9.50
C GLU A 87 23.77 7.39 -9.19
N GLU A 88 22.77 7.88 -9.91
CA GLU A 88 22.30 9.27 -9.79
C GLU A 88 21.27 9.36 -8.64
N PRO A 89 21.55 10.11 -7.55
CA PRO A 89 20.72 10.05 -6.33
C PRO A 89 19.28 10.55 -6.51
N ASP A 90 19.06 11.59 -7.31
CA ASP A 90 17.72 12.12 -7.57
C ASP A 90 16.89 11.11 -8.37
N MET A 91 17.52 10.45 -9.36
CA MET A 91 16.88 9.40 -10.13
C MET A 91 16.63 8.14 -9.29
N GLN A 92 17.55 7.76 -8.40
CA GLN A 92 17.34 6.67 -7.45
C GLN A 92 16.09 6.96 -6.60
N LEU A 93 16.02 8.15 -6.00
CA LEU A 93 14.88 8.56 -5.21
C LEU A 93 13.59 8.64 -6.03
N ALA A 94 13.65 9.08 -7.28
CA ALA A 94 12.50 9.11 -8.17
C ALA A 94 11.93 7.71 -8.48
N LEU A 95 12.79 6.70 -8.63
CA LEU A 95 12.36 5.30 -8.77
C LEU A 95 11.73 4.76 -7.49
N LEU A 96 12.29 5.09 -6.31
CA LEU A 96 11.68 4.72 -5.02
C LEU A 96 10.28 5.34 -4.87
N ARG A 97 10.09 6.59 -5.30
CA ARG A 97 8.78 7.26 -5.29
C ARG A 97 7.77 6.61 -6.24
N LEU A 98 8.20 5.97 -7.33
CA LEU A 98 7.32 5.16 -8.17
C LEU A 98 6.86 3.86 -7.48
N ALA A 99 7.67 3.31 -6.57
CA ALA A 99 7.33 2.13 -5.77
C ALA A 99 6.33 2.45 -4.65
N GLY A 100 6.39 3.67 -4.10
CA GLY A 100 5.59 4.17 -2.98
C GLY A 100 4.10 3.80 -3.02
N PRO A 101 3.34 4.24 -4.04
CA PRO A 101 1.91 3.97 -4.13
C PRO A 101 1.53 2.47 -4.09
N ARG A 102 2.40 1.60 -4.60
CA ARG A 102 2.19 0.15 -4.60
C ARG A 102 2.35 -0.43 -3.19
N LEU A 103 3.39 0.01 -2.49
CA LEU A 103 3.59 -0.34 -1.08
C LEU A 103 2.46 0.18 -0.20
N GLU A 104 2.02 1.44 -0.39
CA GLU A 104 0.87 2.01 0.34
C GLU A 104 -0.39 1.18 0.12
N ALA A 105 -0.72 0.90 -1.15
CA ALA A 105 -1.91 0.14 -1.49
C ALA A 105 -1.87 -1.28 -0.92
N ALA A 106 -0.74 -1.98 -1.03
CA ALA A 106 -0.57 -3.32 -0.48
C ALA A 106 -0.62 -3.32 1.06
N MET A 107 0.01 -2.35 1.72
CA MET A 107 -0.04 -2.20 3.17
C MET A 107 -1.48 -2.00 3.65
N MET A 108 -2.21 -1.05 3.06
CA MET A 108 -3.61 -0.77 3.40
C MET A 108 -4.53 -1.95 3.09
N GLY A 109 -4.33 -2.56 1.93
CA GLY A 109 -5.05 -3.78 1.54
C GLY A 109 -4.83 -4.90 2.54
N SER A 110 -3.61 -5.06 3.06
CA SER A 110 -3.29 -6.12 4.03
C SER A 110 -4.02 -5.92 5.35
N LEU A 111 -4.20 -4.66 5.79
CA LEU A 111 -4.96 -4.32 6.99
C LEU A 111 -6.45 -4.67 6.81
N LEU A 112 -7.03 -4.32 5.68
CA LEU A 112 -8.43 -4.66 5.37
C LEU A 112 -8.62 -6.17 5.17
N LEU A 113 -7.66 -6.85 4.54
CA LEU A 113 -7.72 -8.30 4.35
C LEU A 113 -7.64 -9.03 5.71
N ALA A 114 -6.87 -8.53 6.66
CA ALA A 114 -6.84 -9.07 8.02
C ALA A 114 -8.23 -8.96 8.69
N VAL A 115 -8.98 -7.87 8.47
CA VAL A 115 -10.36 -7.73 8.96
C VAL A 115 -11.31 -8.69 8.24
N TRP A 116 -11.22 -8.81 6.91
CA TRP A 116 -12.01 -9.80 6.15
C TRP A 116 -11.82 -11.21 6.67
N PHE A 117 -10.57 -11.53 6.99
CA PHE A 117 -10.15 -12.81 7.47
C PHE A 117 -10.76 -13.16 8.84
N ASP A 118 -10.97 -12.18 9.72
CA ASP A 118 -11.70 -12.38 10.98
C ASP A 118 -13.15 -12.85 10.73
N PHE A 119 -13.84 -12.23 9.77
CA PHE A 119 -15.20 -12.65 9.37
C PHE A 119 -15.22 -14.05 8.79
N LEU A 120 -14.25 -14.39 7.94
CA LEU A 120 -14.12 -15.75 7.39
C LEU A 120 -13.92 -16.79 8.50
N HIS A 121 -13.06 -16.51 9.48
CA HIS A 121 -12.85 -17.41 10.60
C HIS A 121 -14.10 -17.62 11.44
N LEU A 122 -14.79 -16.53 11.79
CA LEU A 122 -16.04 -16.64 12.54
C LEU A 122 -17.09 -17.42 11.74
N GLY A 123 -17.21 -17.15 10.44
CA GLY A 123 -18.09 -17.89 9.54
C GLY A 123 -17.78 -19.38 9.51
N ASP A 124 -16.50 -19.76 9.39
CA ASP A 124 -16.04 -21.15 9.39
C ASP A 124 -16.38 -21.87 10.70
N ASP A 125 -16.14 -21.24 11.84
CA ASP A 125 -16.47 -21.77 13.17
C ASP A 125 -17.98 -21.94 13.35
N VAL A 126 -18.75 -20.93 12.95
CA VAL A 126 -20.21 -20.93 13.04
C VAL A 126 -20.84 -22.04 12.21
N LEU A 127 -20.31 -22.26 10.99
CA LEU A 127 -20.73 -23.35 10.11
C LEU A 127 -20.37 -24.71 10.69
N SER A 128 -19.11 -24.88 11.10
CA SER A 128 -18.60 -26.13 11.67
C SER A 128 -19.40 -26.60 12.88
N ARG A 129 -19.84 -25.65 13.70
CA ARG A 129 -20.55 -25.91 14.97
C ARG A 129 -22.07 -25.76 14.85
N ARG A 130 -22.59 -25.41 13.67
CA ARG A 130 -24.02 -25.21 13.38
C ARG A 130 -24.70 -24.25 14.36
N LEU A 131 -24.05 -23.12 14.62
CA LEU A 131 -24.46 -22.14 15.64
C LEU A 131 -25.35 -21.02 15.10
N TYR A 132 -25.55 -20.94 13.80
CA TYR A 132 -26.27 -19.86 13.14
C TYR A 132 -26.98 -20.35 11.87
N SER A 133 -28.02 -19.64 11.44
CA SER A 133 -28.72 -19.96 10.19
C SER A 133 -27.78 -19.79 9.00
N VAL A 134 -27.76 -20.79 8.11
CA VAL A 134 -26.95 -20.79 6.89
C VAL A 134 -27.36 -19.65 5.95
N GLU A 135 -28.66 -19.44 5.78
CA GLU A 135 -29.20 -18.36 4.93
C GLU A 135 -28.81 -16.99 5.49
N ARG A 136 -28.91 -16.82 6.82
CA ARG A 136 -28.55 -15.56 7.48
C ARG A 136 -27.05 -15.30 7.39
N LEU A 137 -26.23 -16.34 7.59
CA LEU A 137 -24.78 -16.23 7.42
C LEU A 137 -24.41 -15.82 6.00
N TYR A 138 -25.07 -16.37 4.98
CA TYR A 138 -24.81 -16.01 3.60
C TYR A 138 -25.10 -14.53 3.32
N VAL A 139 -26.24 -14.02 3.82
CA VAL A 139 -26.59 -12.60 3.72
C VAL A 139 -25.57 -11.71 4.45
N ASP A 140 -25.17 -12.10 5.66
CA ASP A 140 -24.19 -11.37 6.46
C ASP A 140 -22.81 -11.34 5.77
N MET A 141 -22.31 -12.48 5.26
CA MET A 141 -21.04 -12.56 4.54
C MET A 141 -21.04 -11.74 3.23
N ASP A 142 -22.14 -11.75 2.48
CA ASP A 142 -22.29 -10.90 1.29
C ASP A 142 -22.29 -9.41 1.64
N ARG A 143 -22.96 -9.02 2.73
CA ARG A 143 -22.94 -7.64 3.25
C ARG A 143 -21.53 -7.23 3.66
N PHE A 144 -20.82 -8.07 4.42
CA PHE A 144 -19.45 -7.80 4.85
C PHE A 144 -18.52 -7.60 3.66
N GLN A 145 -18.55 -8.49 2.66
CA GLN A 145 -17.73 -8.34 1.46
C GLN A 145 -17.99 -7.00 0.75
N LYS A 146 -19.26 -6.63 0.56
CA LYS A 146 -19.67 -5.38 -0.09
C LYS A 146 -19.21 -4.11 0.63
N MET A 147 -18.99 -4.17 1.95
CA MET A 147 -18.43 -3.04 2.70
C MET A 147 -16.94 -2.84 2.44
N LEU A 148 -16.18 -3.92 2.15
CA LEU A 148 -14.75 -3.83 1.86
C LEU A 148 -14.45 -3.49 0.39
N GLU A 149 -15.30 -3.92 -0.54
CA GLU A 149 -15.08 -3.81 -1.98
C GLU A 149 -14.73 -2.38 -2.46
N PRO A 150 -15.39 -1.30 -2.02
CA PRO A 150 -15.05 0.05 -2.47
C PRO A 150 -13.62 0.46 -2.12
N ALA A 151 -13.20 0.19 -0.88
CA ALA A 151 -11.86 0.51 -0.41
C ALA A 151 -10.79 -0.34 -1.11
N MET A 152 -11.02 -1.65 -1.24
CA MET A 152 -10.11 -2.54 -1.98
C MET A 152 -9.98 -2.12 -3.45
N THR A 153 -11.08 -1.73 -4.09
CA THR A 153 -11.09 -1.25 -5.48
C THR A 153 -10.28 0.04 -5.63
N ALA A 154 -10.51 1.01 -4.74
CA ALA A 154 -9.77 2.28 -4.76
C ALA A 154 -8.26 2.07 -4.57
N LEU A 155 -7.85 1.20 -3.64
CA LEU A 155 -6.45 0.85 -3.42
C LEU A 155 -5.84 0.15 -4.65
N SER A 156 -6.55 -0.80 -5.25
CA SER A 156 -6.09 -1.53 -6.45
C SER A 156 -5.96 -0.68 -7.70
N SER A 157 -6.57 0.51 -7.73
CA SER A 157 -6.44 1.43 -8.86
C SER A 157 -5.04 2.01 -9.00
N LEU A 158 -4.28 2.05 -7.90
CA LEU A 158 -2.99 2.75 -7.77
C LEU A 158 -3.03 4.25 -8.18
N GLU A 159 -4.22 4.82 -8.39
CA GLU A 159 -4.37 6.23 -8.68
C GLU A 159 -4.13 7.03 -7.39
N PRO A 160 -3.13 7.92 -7.34
CA PRO A 160 -2.69 8.52 -6.08
C PRO A 160 -3.82 9.17 -5.28
N ALA A 161 -4.74 9.86 -5.96
CA ALA A 161 -5.87 10.52 -5.31
C ALA A 161 -6.91 9.53 -4.74
N GLN A 162 -7.08 8.37 -5.37
CA GLN A 162 -7.99 7.33 -4.85
C GLN A 162 -7.36 6.57 -3.69
N VAL A 163 -6.05 6.27 -3.79
CA VAL A 163 -5.30 5.61 -2.72
C VAL A 163 -5.25 6.48 -1.47
N GLU A 164 -4.91 7.77 -1.60
CA GLU A 164 -4.89 8.71 -0.47
C GLU A 164 -6.27 8.86 0.17
N ALA A 165 -7.32 9.08 -0.63
CA ALA A 165 -8.69 9.20 -0.11
C ALA A 165 -9.16 7.93 0.59
N ALA A 166 -8.89 6.75 0.01
CA ALA A 166 -9.19 5.49 0.66
C ALA A 166 -8.43 5.37 1.99
N ALA A 167 -7.12 5.66 2.00
CA ALA A 167 -6.30 5.58 3.22
C ALA A 167 -6.83 6.49 4.34
N ASP A 168 -7.32 7.69 4.02
CA ASP A 168 -7.94 8.60 5.00
C ASP A 168 -9.23 8.02 5.61
N ASP A 169 -10.06 7.36 4.81
CA ASP A 169 -11.35 6.78 5.25
C ASP A 169 -11.20 5.41 5.94
N LEU A 170 -10.08 4.72 5.70
CA LEU A 170 -9.82 3.36 6.16
C LEU A 170 -9.99 3.16 7.68
N PRO A 171 -9.48 4.05 8.57
CA PRO A 171 -9.68 3.90 10.01
C PRO A 171 -11.16 3.91 10.43
N ALA A 172 -11.99 4.74 9.79
CA ALA A 172 -13.42 4.77 10.06
C ALA A 172 -14.12 3.50 9.56
N LEU A 173 -13.75 3.03 8.36
CA LEU A 173 -14.24 1.75 7.82
C LEU A 173 -13.89 0.58 8.73
N VAL A 174 -12.63 0.48 9.19
CA VAL A 174 -12.21 -0.58 10.13
C VAL A 174 -12.97 -0.48 11.45
N GLY A 175 -13.21 0.74 11.96
CA GLY A 175 -14.05 0.95 13.14
C GLY A 175 -15.49 0.45 12.94
N HIS A 176 -16.08 0.73 11.77
CA HIS A 176 -17.42 0.23 11.43
C HIS A 176 -17.45 -1.31 11.31
N LEU A 177 -16.48 -1.90 10.60
CA LEU A 177 -16.34 -3.35 10.47
C LEU A 177 -16.10 -4.05 11.81
N THR A 178 -15.41 -3.37 12.75
CA THR A 178 -15.30 -3.84 14.14
C THR A 178 -16.68 -4.00 14.77
N GLY A 179 -17.52 -2.96 14.68
CA GLY A 179 -18.88 -3.00 15.23
C GLY A 179 -19.77 -4.05 14.57
N GLU A 180 -19.65 -4.22 13.25
CA GLU A 180 -20.36 -5.27 12.50
C GLU A 180 -19.92 -6.67 12.94
N PHE A 181 -18.64 -6.86 13.19
CA PHE A 181 -18.09 -8.12 13.70
C PHE A 181 -18.61 -8.43 15.11
N ASP A 182 -18.68 -7.45 16.00
CA ASP A 182 -19.27 -7.61 17.33
C ASP A 182 -20.76 -7.93 17.28
N ALA A 183 -21.51 -7.21 16.44
CA ALA A 183 -22.93 -7.49 16.23
C ALA A 183 -23.15 -8.91 15.69
N PHE A 184 -22.29 -9.37 14.77
CA PHE A 184 -22.35 -10.73 14.25
C PHE A 184 -22.03 -11.77 15.32
N ARG A 185 -20.98 -11.56 16.14
CA ARG A 185 -20.66 -12.43 17.29
C ARG A 185 -21.82 -12.53 18.27
N GLU A 186 -22.45 -11.40 18.58
CA GLU A 186 -23.57 -11.32 19.50
C GLU A 186 -24.81 -12.02 18.93
N ALA A 187 -25.10 -11.87 17.64
CA ALA A 187 -26.18 -12.58 16.97
C ALA A 187 -25.96 -14.11 16.98
N VAL A 188 -24.73 -14.55 16.75
CA VAL A 188 -24.35 -15.98 16.88
C VAL A 188 -24.55 -16.45 18.33
N ARG A 189 -24.20 -15.63 19.33
CA ARG A 189 -24.41 -15.94 20.75
C ARG A 189 -25.86 -16.09 21.12
N GLN A 190 -26.73 -15.22 20.63
CA GLN A 190 -28.16 -15.31 20.86
C GLN A 190 -28.78 -16.53 20.17
N GLY A 191 -28.26 -16.94 19.01
CA GLY A 191 -28.69 -18.16 18.30
C GLY A 191 -28.23 -19.48 18.94
N ALA A 192 -27.30 -19.45 19.90
CA ALA A 192 -26.83 -20.63 20.61
C ALA A 192 -27.77 -20.99 21.78
N GLU A 193 -28.94 -21.55 21.46
CA GLU A 193 -30.08 -21.73 22.40
C GLU A 193 -29.85 -22.68 23.60
N ASN A 194 -28.81 -23.53 23.61
CA ASN A 194 -28.53 -24.47 24.71
C ASN A 194 -27.15 -24.23 25.35
N LEU A 195 -27.04 -24.44 26.67
CA LEU A 195 -25.83 -24.19 27.47
C LEU A 195 -24.54 -24.79 26.88
N GLN A 196 -24.63 -25.98 26.28
CA GLN A 196 -23.50 -26.64 25.61
C GLN A 196 -23.05 -25.90 24.34
N LYS A 197 -23.98 -25.40 23.52
CA LYS A 197 -23.67 -24.56 22.36
C LYS A 197 -23.11 -23.20 22.79
N ALA A 198 -23.60 -22.65 23.89
CA ALA A 198 -23.11 -21.39 24.45
C ALA A 198 -21.67 -21.50 25.00
N LEU A 199 -21.32 -22.61 25.67
CA LEU A 199 -19.96 -22.89 26.14
C LEU A 199 -18.98 -23.09 24.98
N VAL A 200 -19.38 -23.88 23.99
CA VAL A 200 -18.61 -24.11 22.75
C VAL A 200 -18.40 -22.81 21.97
N LEU A 201 -19.40 -21.92 21.93
CA LEU A 201 -19.24 -20.60 21.32
C LEU A 201 -18.28 -19.73 22.12
N LYS A 202 -18.36 -19.72 23.46
CA LYS A 202 -17.45 -18.95 24.32
C LYS A 202 -15.99 -19.31 24.03
N GLU A 203 -15.66 -20.59 23.94
CA GLU A 203 -14.30 -21.05 23.62
C GLU A 203 -13.84 -20.62 22.21
N SER A 204 -14.72 -20.72 21.20
CA SER A 204 -14.44 -20.23 19.84
C SER A 204 -14.18 -18.73 19.82
N VAL A 205 -15.02 -17.98 20.53
CA VAL A 205 -14.94 -16.53 20.62
C VAL A 205 -13.65 -16.10 21.34
N GLU A 206 -13.28 -16.78 22.42
CA GLU A 206 -12.01 -16.54 23.13
C GLU A 206 -10.81 -16.86 22.24
N ALA A 207 -10.81 -18.00 21.54
CA ALA A 207 -9.77 -18.34 20.57
C ALA A 207 -9.68 -17.31 19.43
N LEU A 208 -10.82 -16.83 18.93
CA LEU A 208 -10.87 -15.82 17.88
C LEU A 208 -10.40 -14.46 18.38
N THR A 209 -10.67 -14.06 19.63
CA THR A 209 -10.10 -12.82 20.19
C THR A 209 -8.57 -12.86 20.31
N LEU A 210 -7.96 -14.04 20.40
CA LEU A 210 -6.50 -14.19 20.40
C LEU A 210 -5.89 -13.96 19.02
N VAL A 211 -6.62 -14.25 17.94
CA VAL A 211 -6.13 -14.20 16.55
C VAL A 211 -6.66 -12.98 15.77
N SER A 212 -7.84 -12.48 16.13
CA SER A 212 -8.61 -11.48 15.39
C SER A 212 -7.87 -10.17 15.29
N ALA A 213 -7.80 -9.57 14.10
CA ALA A 213 -7.33 -8.22 13.77
C ALA A 213 -8.02 -7.08 14.56
N LEU A 214 -9.26 -7.30 14.98
CA LEU A 214 -10.12 -6.29 15.58
C LEU A 214 -9.95 -6.11 17.10
N LYS A 215 -9.22 -7.00 17.79
CA LYS A 215 -9.08 -6.99 19.27
C LYS A 215 -8.71 -5.65 19.93
N PHE A 216 -7.98 -4.76 19.25
CA PHE A 216 -7.54 -3.47 19.81
C PHE A 216 -8.52 -2.30 19.55
N THR A 217 -9.53 -2.50 18.71
CA THR A 217 -10.67 -1.59 18.54
C THR A 217 -11.88 -2.01 19.37
N LEU A 218 -11.89 -3.25 19.86
CA LEU A 218 -12.90 -3.76 20.80
C LEU A 218 -12.77 -3.12 22.19
N PRO A 219 -13.87 -2.79 22.88
CA PRO A 219 -13.83 -2.43 24.28
C PRO A 219 -13.18 -3.58 25.07
N ALA A 220 -12.13 -3.28 25.83
CA ALA A 220 -11.51 -4.27 26.70
C ALA A 220 -12.57 -4.86 27.63
N LEU A 221 -12.84 -6.17 27.52
CA LEU A 221 -13.56 -6.90 28.56
C LEU A 221 -12.79 -6.68 29.86
N ARG A 222 -13.40 -5.97 30.81
CA ARG A 222 -12.83 -5.63 32.12
C ARG A 222 -12.24 -6.88 32.78
N ALA A 223 -10.92 -7.02 32.69
CA ALA A 223 -10.11 -7.81 33.59
C ALA A 223 -8.85 -6.99 33.87
N ALA A 224 -8.70 -6.55 35.11
CA ALA A 224 -7.59 -5.76 35.57
C ALA A 224 -6.28 -6.58 35.49
N ALA A 225 -5.39 -6.26 34.55
CA ALA A 225 -3.99 -6.66 34.59
C ALA A 225 -3.14 -5.64 33.82
N PRO A 226 -1.89 -5.36 34.26
CA PRO A 226 -1.14 -4.21 33.80
C PRO A 226 -0.61 -4.39 32.37
N ALA A 227 -0.64 -3.30 31.61
CA ALA A 227 -0.06 -3.18 30.28
C ALA A 227 1.47 -3.37 30.36
N THR A 228 1.95 -4.51 29.88
CA THR A 228 3.36 -4.68 29.55
C THR A 228 3.53 -4.49 28.05
N LEU A 229 4.06 -3.32 27.69
CA LEU A 229 4.67 -3.05 26.40
C LEU A 229 5.99 -3.84 26.32
N GLY A 230 6.15 -4.62 25.27
CA GLY A 230 7.44 -5.23 24.90
C GLY A 230 7.63 -6.66 25.40
N MET A 231 7.32 -7.62 24.52
CA MET A 231 8.10 -8.84 24.20
C MET A 231 7.16 -9.81 23.49
N GLY A 232 7.31 -9.88 22.16
CA GLY A 232 6.64 -10.91 21.37
C GLY A 232 7.31 -12.26 21.66
N PHE A 233 6.73 -13.04 22.55
CA PHE A 233 6.79 -14.51 22.57
C PHE A 233 5.80 -15.00 23.62
N MET A 234 4.66 -15.56 23.21
CA MET A 234 3.90 -16.50 24.02
C MET A 234 3.27 -17.55 23.10
N VAL A 235 3.87 -18.75 23.12
CA VAL A 235 3.28 -19.99 22.61
C VAL A 235 2.19 -20.39 23.61
N GLY A 236 0.93 -20.27 23.22
CA GLY A 236 -0.20 -20.86 23.94
C GLY A 236 -0.29 -22.35 23.63
N SER A 237 -0.44 -23.17 24.67
CA SER A 237 -0.41 -24.64 24.68
C SER A 237 -1.56 -25.36 23.94
N GLY A 238 -2.17 -24.72 22.93
CA GLY A 238 -3.26 -25.27 22.13
C GLY A 238 -3.20 -24.94 20.63
N GLY A 239 -2.08 -24.42 20.12
CA GLY A 239 -1.88 -24.24 18.67
C GLY A 239 -2.63 -23.08 18.03
N VAL A 240 -2.99 -22.04 18.79
CA VAL A 240 -3.64 -20.82 18.27
C VAL A 240 -2.58 -19.72 18.09
N MET A 241 -2.25 -19.41 16.83
CA MET A 241 -1.16 -18.49 16.48
C MET A 241 -1.62 -17.03 16.36
N MET A 242 -1.07 -16.14 17.21
CA MET A 242 -1.02 -14.69 16.97
C MET A 242 -0.04 -14.41 15.82
N GLY A 243 -0.48 -13.88 14.67
CA GLY A 243 0.51 -13.54 13.63
C GLY A 243 0.04 -12.84 12.34
N THR A 244 -1.23 -12.62 12.07
CA THR A 244 -1.70 -12.10 10.76
C THR A 244 -1.54 -10.59 10.56
N ARG A 245 -0.64 -9.91 11.29
CA ARG A 245 -0.61 -8.44 11.36
C ARG A 245 0.78 -7.82 11.22
N ILE A 246 0.78 -6.56 10.76
CA ILE A 246 1.91 -5.62 10.88
C ILE A 246 1.99 -5.14 12.33
N VAL A 247 3.17 -5.20 12.93
CA VAL A 247 3.40 -4.76 14.33
C VAL A 247 4.01 -3.37 14.30
N VAL A 248 3.33 -2.38 14.88
CA VAL A 248 3.86 -1.01 15.00
C VAL A 248 4.86 -0.95 16.14
N SER A 249 6.13 -1.22 15.84
CA SER A 249 7.25 -1.04 16.76
C SER A 249 7.91 0.35 16.60
N ALA A 250 8.89 0.68 17.45
CA ALA A 250 9.65 1.92 17.30
C ALA A 250 10.46 1.91 15.99
N GLU A 251 11.06 0.76 15.65
CA GLU A 251 11.79 0.53 14.42
C GLU A 251 10.88 0.67 13.18
N TRP A 252 9.65 0.14 13.27
CA TRP A 252 8.64 0.29 12.24
C TRP A 252 8.31 1.77 11.99
N VAL A 253 8.05 2.54 13.06
CA VAL A 253 7.70 3.96 12.96
C VAL A 253 8.87 4.75 12.37
N GLU A 254 10.10 4.46 12.78
CA GLU A 254 11.29 5.10 12.22
C GLU A 254 11.46 4.78 10.73
N MET A 255 11.27 3.52 10.33
CA MET A 255 11.31 3.09 8.93
C MET A 255 10.27 3.84 8.09
N MET A 256 9.02 3.90 8.54
CA MET A 256 7.96 4.62 7.85
C MET A 256 8.23 6.13 7.80
N GLN A 257 8.78 6.72 8.87
CA GLN A 257 9.15 8.14 8.88
C GLN A 257 10.24 8.46 7.86
N ARG A 258 11.24 7.57 7.70
CA ARG A 258 12.29 7.73 6.67
C ARG A 258 11.66 7.71 5.27
N LEU A 259 10.71 6.83 5.02
CA LEU A 259 10.01 6.75 3.73
C LEU A 259 9.13 7.99 3.47
N VAL A 260 8.47 8.52 4.50
CA VAL A 260 7.70 9.78 4.38
C VAL A 260 8.62 10.96 4.10
N ARG A 261 9.75 11.08 4.80
CA ARG A 261 10.74 12.14 4.56
C ARG A 261 11.34 12.08 3.16
N ALA A 262 11.53 10.87 2.62
CA ALA A 262 11.96 10.63 1.25
C ALA A 262 10.86 10.97 0.21
N GLY A 263 9.61 11.14 0.65
CA GLY A 263 8.43 11.32 -0.20
C GLY A 263 8.02 10.03 -0.92
N VAL A 264 8.48 8.88 -0.43
CA VAL A 264 8.12 7.54 -0.94
C VAL A 264 6.75 7.14 -0.42
N LEU A 265 6.47 7.40 0.86
CA LEU A 265 5.15 7.20 1.45
C LEU A 265 4.46 8.52 1.77
N SER A 266 3.14 8.53 1.69
CA SER A 266 2.28 9.61 2.10
C SER A 266 2.08 9.59 3.63
N LEU A 267 2.08 10.78 4.24
CA LEU A 267 1.78 10.93 5.66
C LEU A 267 0.37 10.43 6.04
N PRO A 268 -0.69 10.70 5.23
CA PRO A 268 -2.01 10.11 5.43
C PRO A 268 -2.00 8.59 5.57
N ALA A 269 -1.32 7.88 4.67
CA ALA A 269 -1.24 6.43 4.71
C ALA A 269 -0.58 5.93 6.01
N VAL A 270 0.60 6.44 6.36
CA VAL A 270 1.28 6.01 7.60
C VAL A 270 0.45 6.32 8.84
N SER A 271 -0.21 7.49 8.89
CA SER A 271 -1.11 7.88 9.99
C SER A 271 -2.30 6.91 10.12
N ALA A 272 -2.92 6.53 9.01
CA ALA A 272 -4.02 5.58 8.98
C ALA A 272 -3.60 4.19 9.51
N ALA A 273 -2.46 3.68 9.06
CA ALA A 273 -1.92 2.39 9.54
C ALA A 273 -1.68 2.41 11.05
N VAL A 274 -1.09 3.49 11.59
CA VAL A 274 -0.89 3.66 13.03
C VAL A 274 -2.21 3.69 13.77
N ARG A 275 -3.21 4.45 13.29
CA ARG A 275 -4.55 4.54 13.93
C ARG A 275 -5.26 3.19 13.98
N ILE A 276 -5.17 2.41 12.90
CA ILE A 276 -5.77 1.07 12.83
C ILE A 276 -5.10 0.12 13.83
N GLN A 277 -3.77 0.13 13.91
CA GLN A 277 -3.02 -0.82 14.75
C GLN A 277 -2.97 -0.42 16.23
N ALA A 278 -2.90 0.87 16.55
CA ALA A 278 -2.89 1.38 17.93
C ALA A 278 -4.29 1.31 18.60
N GLY A 279 -5.34 1.05 17.84
CA GLY A 279 -6.71 0.89 18.32
C GLY A 279 -7.39 2.18 18.77
N GLN A 280 -8.70 2.11 19.04
CA GLN A 280 -9.48 3.25 19.56
C GLN A 280 -9.16 3.60 21.02
N VAL A 281 -8.50 2.72 21.77
CA VAL A 281 -8.21 2.93 23.20
C VAL A 281 -7.16 4.02 23.42
N MET A 282 -6.23 4.26 22.49
CA MET A 282 -5.34 5.43 22.56
C MET A 282 -6.09 6.75 22.33
N MET A 283 -7.27 6.72 21.70
CA MET A 283 -8.11 7.90 21.43
C MET A 283 -8.97 8.30 22.64
N ALA A 284 -9.27 7.37 23.57
CA ALA A 284 -9.99 7.69 24.81
C ALA A 284 -9.12 8.44 25.85
N HIS A 285 -7.79 8.43 25.67
CA HIS A 285 -6.84 9.16 26.52
C HIS A 285 -6.09 10.29 25.78
N GLY A 286 -6.42 10.53 24.51
CA GLY A 286 -6.07 11.75 23.80
C GLY A 286 -4.58 11.95 23.46
N GLU A 287 -3.71 10.96 23.64
CA GLU A 287 -2.27 11.16 23.44
C GLU A 287 -1.57 9.99 22.73
N LEU A 288 -1.05 10.30 21.53
CA LEU A 288 -0.14 9.44 20.78
C LEU A 288 1.25 9.41 21.45
N PRO A 289 2.02 8.32 21.30
CA PRO A 289 3.41 8.23 21.78
C PRO A 289 4.24 9.43 21.29
N ARG A 290 5.16 9.93 22.12
CA ARG A 290 5.93 11.16 21.80
C ARG A 290 6.59 11.12 20.42
N GLY A 291 7.18 9.98 20.03
CA GLY A 291 7.78 9.80 18.69
C GLY A 291 6.75 9.83 17.54
N VAL A 292 5.52 9.39 17.77
CA VAL A 292 4.41 9.46 16.81
C VAL A 292 3.84 10.88 16.74
N ARG A 293 3.75 11.58 17.87
CA ARG A 293 3.28 12.98 17.97
C ARG A 293 4.25 13.96 17.32
N GLU A 294 5.55 13.78 17.56
CA GLU A 294 6.62 14.55 16.91
C GLU A 294 6.73 14.23 15.41
N ALA A 295 6.35 13.02 14.98
CA ALA A 295 6.32 12.62 13.57
C ALA A 295 5.07 13.07 12.80
N LEU A 296 3.92 13.22 13.47
CA LEU A 296 2.64 13.62 12.85
C LEU A 296 2.42 15.14 12.76
N GLY A 297 3.24 15.95 13.43
CA GLY A 297 3.19 17.41 13.35
C GLY A 297 1.89 18.00 13.91
N GLU A 298 1.82 18.23 15.21
CA GLU A 298 0.69 18.92 15.86
C GLU A 298 0.89 20.46 15.90
N GLY A 299 1.41 21.05 14.83
CA GLY A 299 1.46 22.51 14.66
C GLY A 299 0.09 23.08 14.28
N PRO A 300 -0.27 24.32 14.68
CA PRO A 300 -1.50 24.98 14.22
C PRO A 300 -1.58 25.08 12.68
N GLU A 301 -0.45 24.94 11.97
CA GLU A 301 -0.41 24.88 10.50
C GLU A 301 -1.02 23.59 9.92
N VAL A 302 -0.95 22.44 10.63
CA VAL A 302 -1.42 21.13 10.13
C VAL A 302 -2.93 20.98 10.30
N ARG A 303 -3.51 21.57 11.36
CA ARG A 303 -4.98 21.64 11.56
C ARG A 303 -5.68 22.60 10.59
N ALA A 304 -4.96 23.54 9.99
CA ALA A 304 -5.49 24.49 9.02
C ALA A 304 -5.39 24.02 7.55
N MET A 305 -4.68 22.91 7.29
CA MET A 305 -4.44 22.44 5.93
C MET A 305 -5.62 21.61 5.40
N ARG A 306 -6.73 22.29 5.09
CA ARG A 306 -7.70 21.76 4.13
C ARG A 306 -7.02 21.76 2.77
N VAL A 307 -6.79 20.57 2.20
CA VAL A 307 -6.59 20.45 0.75
C VAL A 307 -7.90 20.91 0.10
N THR A 308 -7.93 22.16 -0.33
CA THR A 308 -9.00 22.66 -1.18
C THR A 308 -8.95 21.87 -2.48
N GLY A 309 -10.01 21.11 -2.74
CA GLY A 309 -10.12 20.31 -3.95
C GLY A 309 -9.86 21.15 -5.20
N ARG A 310 -9.24 20.51 -6.21
CA ARG A 310 -8.84 21.08 -7.51
C ARG A 310 -9.95 21.79 -8.29
N THR A 311 -11.21 21.65 -7.87
CA THR A 311 -12.39 22.12 -8.61
C THR A 311 -12.73 23.61 -8.39
N GLY A 312 -12.14 24.28 -7.38
CA GLY A 312 -12.52 25.65 -7.01
C GLY A 312 -11.76 26.80 -7.68
N ALA A 313 -10.63 26.54 -8.35
CA ALA A 313 -9.69 27.61 -8.75
C ALA A 313 -9.55 27.84 -10.26
N GLY A 314 -10.30 27.14 -11.12
CA GLY A 314 -10.20 27.33 -12.59
C GLY A 314 -8.82 27.05 -13.20
N MET A 315 -7.89 26.45 -12.45
CA MET A 315 -6.52 26.19 -12.88
C MET A 315 -6.49 24.99 -13.82
N ALA A 316 -6.16 25.24 -15.09
CA ALA A 316 -5.96 24.18 -16.09
C ALA A 316 -4.94 23.13 -15.57
N ARG A 317 -5.26 21.84 -15.73
CA ARG A 317 -4.39 20.74 -15.29
C ARG A 317 -3.04 20.86 -16.00
N ARG A 318 -1.96 20.95 -15.23
CA ARG A 318 -0.58 20.99 -15.76
C ARG A 318 -0.35 19.82 -16.73
N PRO A 319 0.24 20.06 -17.92
CA PRO A 319 0.52 18.99 -18.88
C PRO A 319 1.47 17.94 -18.30
N ARG A 320 1.24 16.67 -18.67
CA ARG A 320 2.17 15.57 -18.44
C ARG A 320 3.14 15.48 -19.62
N HIS A 321 4.43 15.56 -19.35
CA HIS A 321 5.50 15.39 -20.32
C HIS A 321 6.13 14.00 -20.15
N HIS A 322 6.27 13.24 -21.24
CA HIS A 322 6.98 11.95 -21.20
C HIS A 322 8.47 12.21 -21.34
N VAL A 323 9.23 11.92 -20.29
CA VAL A 323 10.68 12.12 -20.26
C VAL A 323 11.37 11.12 -21.19
N LEU A 324 10.82 9.91 -21.29
CA LEU A 324 11.21 8.89 -22.27
C LEU A 324 10.22 8.97 -23.47
N PRO A 325 10.67 9.41 -24.66
CA PRO A 325 9.75 9.71 -25.76
C PRO A 325 8.96 8.50 -26.27
N LYS A 326 7.63 8.66 -26.37
CA LYS A 326 6.70 7.60 -26.78
C LYS A 326 6.90 7.14 -28.22
N GLU A 327 7.28 8.04 -29.11
CA GLU A 327 7.57 7.73 -30.52
C GLU A 327 8.73 6.75 -30.70
N PHE A 328 9.58 6.59 -29.68
CA PHE A 328 10.70 5.64 -29.69
C PHE A 328 10.47 4.48 -28.71
N ARG A 329 9.21 4.15 -28.40
CA ARG A 329 8.85 3.07 -27.47
C ARG A 329 9.60 1.76 -27.74
N GLU A 330 9.59 1.29 -28.99
CA GLU A 330 10.28 0.04 -29.36
C GLU A 330 11.78 0.08 -29.03
N TRP A 331 12.43 1.24 -29.17
CA TRP A 331 13.84 1.41 -28.80
C TRP A 331 14.04 1.26 -27.29
N PHE A 332 13.14 1.79 -26.48
CA PHE A 332 13.21 1.64 -25.02
C PHE A 332 12.86 0.21 -24.57
N GLU A 333 11.85 -0.41 -25.17
CA GLU A 333 11.44 -1.79 -24.85
C GLU A 333 12.57 -2.79 -25.14
N GLN A 334 13.31 -2.63 -26.24
CA GLN A 334 14.51 -3.43 -26.54
C GLN A 334 15.60 -3.34 -25.45
N ARG A 335 15.59 -2.25 -24.67
CA ARG A 335 16.54 -2.02 -23.58
C ARG A 335 15.99 -2.41 -22.21
N GLY A 336 14.78 -2.97 -22.14
CA GLY A 336 14.16 -3.46 -20.91
C GLY A 336 13.21 -2.48 -20.22
N PHE A 337 12.80 -1.39 -20.87
CA PHE A 337 11.75 -0.50 -20.35
C PHE A 337 10.36 -1.10 -20.60
N THR A 338 10.04 -2.14 -19.83
CA THR A 338 8.77 -2.89 -19.88
C THR A 338 8.22 -3.11 -18.47
N GLY A 339 6.95 -3.49 -18.36
CA GLY A 339 6.33 -3.77 -17.06
C GLY A 339 6.36 -2.56 -16.12
N GLU A 340 6.93 -2.71 -14.93
CA GLU A 340 7.07 -1.63 -13.94
C GLU A 340 8.04 -0.54 -14.37
N MET A 341 8.94 -0.85 -15.31
CA MET A 341 9.88 0.10 -15.90
C MET A 341 9.39 0.64 -17.25
N ASP A 342 8.11 0.47 -17.60
CA ASP A 342 7.53 1.04 -18.83
C ASP A 342 7.74 2.56 -18.90
N ILE A 343 8.05 3.08 -20.08
CA ILE A 343 8.29 4.50 -20.32
C ILE A 343 7.14 5.42 -19.90
N ASP A 344 5.92 4.90 -19.83
CA ASP A 344 4.73 5.62 -19.35
C ASP A 344 4.83 5.97 -17.87
N GLN A 345 5.64 5.26 -17.08
CA GLN A 345 5.88 5.60 -15.68
C GLN A 345 6.74 6.87 -15.54
N PHE A 346 7.50 7.23 -16.57
CA PHE A 346 8.45 8.33 -16.57
C PHE A 346 7.84 9.61 -17.16
N CYS A 347 6.69 10.04 -16.62
CA CYS A 347 6.12 11.34 -16.93
C CYS A 347 6.34 12.35 -15.82
N VAL A 348 6.38 13.63 -16.15
CA VAL A 348 6.48 14.72 -15.17
C VAL A 348 5.41 15.76 -15.45
N ARG A 349 4.93 16.45 -14.40
CA ARG A 349 4.00 17.57 -14.57
C ARG A 349 4.78 18.86 -14.70
N LEU A 350 4.69 19.49 -15.86
CA LEU A 350 5.36 20.75 -16.14
C LEU A 350 4.38 21.91 -16.19
N GLU A 351 4.88 23.11 -15.96
CA GLU A 351 4.14 24.32 -16.33
C GLU A 351 3.95 24.36 -17.85
N GLN A 352 2.82 24.89 -18.33
CA GLN A 352 2.52 24.96 -19.76
C GLN A 352 3.63 25.66 -20.55
N ALA A 353 4.17 26.78 -20.03
CA ALA A 353 5.25 27.52 -20.69
C ALA A 353 6.54 26.69 -20.77
N HIS A 354 6.93 26.03 -19.68
CA HIS A 354 8.11 25.14 -19.66
C HIS A 354 7.93 23.95 -20.59
N HIS A 355 6.75 23.30 -20.56
CA HIS A 355 6.41 22.20 -21.46
C HIS A 355 6.48 22.62 -22.94
N GLN A 356 6.02 23.82 -23.27
CA GLN A 356 6.16 24.35 -24.63
C GLN A 356 7.62 24.65 -24.98
N ALA A 357 8.39 25.21 -24.05
CA ALA A 357 9.79 25.58 -24.28
C ALA A 357 10.66 24.36 -24.62
N ILE A 358 10.49 23.23 -23.92
CA ILE A 358 11.23 21.99 -24.22
C ILE A 358 10.80 21.33 -25.55
N HIS A 359 9.66 21.74 -26.09
CA HIS A 359 9.12 21.29 -27.37
C HIS A 359 9.20 22.36 -28.48
N GLY A 360 10.08 23.36 -28.37
CA GLY A 360 10.31 24.37 -29.41
C GLY A 360 9.24 25.47 -29.53
N GLY A 361 8.32 25.57 -28.57
CA GLY A 361 7.33 26.64 -28.44
C GLY A 361 6.07 26.46 -29.30
N GLY A 362 4.89 26.72 -28.71
CA GLY A 362 3.59 26.89 -29.39
C GLY A 362 3.01 25.67 -30.13
N ASN A 363 3.72 25.15 -31.13
CA ASN A 363 3.35 24.02 -31.97
C ASN A 363 4.38 22.89 -31.86
N TRP A 364 4.12 21.94 -30.95
CA TRP A 364 5.00 20.79 -30.69
C TRP A 364 5.25 19.92 -31.93
N LYS A 365 4.32 19.89 -32.91
CA LYS A 365 4.55 19.14 -34.17
C LYS A 365 5.65 19.76 -35.01
N LEU A 366 5.75 21.09 -35.03
CA LEU A 366 6.81 21.81 -35.72
C LEU A 366 8.13 21.72 -34.94
N GLY A 367 8.05 21.84 -33.62
CA GLY A 367 9.21 21.74 -32.72
C GLY A 367 9.95 20.40 -32.81
N ARG A 368 9.28 19.32 -33.22
CA ARG A 368 9.92 18.01 -33.48
C ARG A 368 10.98 18.01 -34.60
N THR A 369 11.08 19.09 -35.37
CA THR A 369 12.16 19.28 -36.37
C THR A 369 13.40 19.96 -35.77
N TRP A 370 13.33 20.45 -34.54
CA TRP A 370 14.41 21.21 -33.91
C TRP A 370 15.39 20.26 -33.20
N PRO A 371 16.71 20.41 -33.42
CA PRO A 371 17.72 19.53 -32.82
C PRO A 371 17.75 19.52 -31.28
N ASP A 372 17.41 20.65 -30.66
CA ASP A 372 17.42 20.84 -29.20
C ASP A 372 16.07 20.56 -28.53
N GLU A 373 15.06 20.14 -29.32
CA GLU A 373 13.80 19.63 -28.79
C GLU A 373 14.04 18.37 -27.95
N TRP A 374 13.36 18.25 -26.81
CA TRP A 374 13.66 17.21 -25.82
C TRP A 374 13.75 15.80 -26.41
N ASN A 375 12.76 15.37 -27.20
CA ASN A 375 12.71 14.00 -27.73
C ASN A 375 13.86 13.75 -28.72
N GLN A 376 14.15 14.69 -29.61
CA GLN A 376 15.27 14.56 -30.55
C GLN A 376 16.62 14.59 -29.83
N MET A 377 16.79 15.55 -28.93
CA MET A 377 18.01 15.74 -28.15
C MET A 377 18.31 14.50 -27.31
N ILE A 378 17.34 13.97 -26.57
CA ILE A 378 17.57 12.81 -25.70
C ILE A 378 17.92 11.57 -26.51
N MET A 379 17.23 11.33 -27.64
CA MET A 379 17.57 10.21 -28.50
C MET A 379 18.94 10.35 -29.15
N SER A 380 19.36 11.57 -29.50
CA SER A 380 20.71 11.84 -29.99
C SER A 380 21.75 11.49 -28.93
N VAL A 381 21.58 11.96 -27.69
CA VAL A 381 22.46 11.64 -26.55
C VAL A 381 22.57 10.13 -26.32
N LEU A 382 21.43 9.43 -26.32
CA LEU A 382 21.38 7.99 -26.07
C LEU A 382 22.04 7.18 -27.20
N ARG A 383 21.76 7.49 -28.47
CA ARG A 383 22.39 6.81 -29.61
C ARG A 383 23.89 7.07 -29.69
N GLN A 384 24.33 8.30 -29.39
CA GLN A 384 25.76 8.62 -29.33
C GLN A 384 26.45 7.84 -28.21
N ALA A 385 25.80 7.68 -27.06
CA ALA A 385 26.33 6.88 -25.96
C ALA A 385 26.46 5.40 -26.34
N GLU A 386 25.50 4.84 -27.08
CA GLU A 386 25.60 3.48 -27.63
C GLU A 386 26.73 3.32 -28.63
N ALA A 387 26.83 4.26 -29.58
CA ALA A 387 27.89 4.26 -30.58
C ALA A 387 29.27 4.32 -29.91
N LYS A 388 29.42 5.15 -28.87
CA LYS A 388 30.66 5.27 -28.09
C LYS A 388 30.96 4.04 -27.25
N ALA A 389 29.94 3.41 -26.68
CA ALA A 389 30.10 2.21 -25.85
C ALA A 389 30.29 0.94 -26.70
N GLY A 390 29.95 0.96 -27.98
CA GLY A 390 29.98 -0.19 -28.89
C GLY A 390 28.97 -1.29 -28.50
N ARG A 391 27.96 -0.97 -27.71
CA ARG A 391 26.96 -1.92 -27.20
C ARG A 391 25.65 -1.21 -26.87
N MET A 392 24.58 -2.00 -26.77
CA MET A 392 23.28 -1.54 -26.29
C MET A 392 23.38 -1.04 -24.84
N LEU A 393 22.70 0.08 -24.54
CA LEU A 393 22.60 0.60 -23.18
C LEU A 393 21.68 -0.26 -22.32
N THR A 394 22.02 -0.40 -21.04
CA THR A 394 21.12 -0.95 -20.01
C THR A 394 20.08 0.09 -19.58
N PRO A 395 18.94 -0.29 -18.96
CA PRO A 395 17.98 0.67 -18.42
C PRO A 395 18.62 1.69 -17.49
N THR A 396 19.52 1.23 -16.62
CA THR A 396 20.23 2.05 -15.64
C THR A 396 21.16 3.07 -16.30
N ALA A 397 21.84 2.69 -17.39
CA ALA A 397 22.69 3.59 -18.15
C ALA A 397 21.85 4.63 -18.92
N VAL A 398 20.68 4.23 -19.46
CA VAL A 398 19.72 5.16 -20.07
C VAL A 398 19.24 6.18 -19.03
N LEU A 399 18.78 5.72 -17.86
CA LEU A 399 18.29 6.60 -16.79
C LEU A 399 19.37 7.55 -16.27
N LYS A 400 20.62 7.11 -16.18
CA LYS A 400 21.77 7.98 -15.81
C LYS A 400 21.95 9.14 -16.80
N LEU A 401 21.87 8.86 -18.10
CA LEU A 401 21.99 9.89 -19.14
C LEU A 401 20.78 10.82 -19.15
N VAL A 402 19.57 10.26 -19.01
CA VAL A 402 18.32 11.02 -18.93
C VAL A 402 18.33 11.94 -17.70
N ALA A 403 18.73 11.46 -16.52
CA ALA A 403 18.85 12.26 -15.30
C ALA A 403 19.78 13.47 -15.50
N ARG A 404 20.91 13.27 -16.20
CA ARG A 404 21.84 14.35 -16.53
C ARG A 404 21.17 15.43 -17.39
N GLU A 405 20.48 15.04 -18.46
CA GLU A 405 19.83 16.01 -19.34
C GLU A 405 18.59 16.65 -18.67
N MET A 406 17.85 15.92 -17.83
CA MET A 406 16.75 16.49 -17.03
C MET A 406 17.24 17.64 -16.16
N ARG A 407 18.38 17.48 -15.47
CA ARG A 407 18.99 18.56 -14.68
C ARG A 407 19.38 19.75 -15.55
N ARG A 408 19.97 19.49 -16.72
CA ARG A 408 20.35 20.54 -17.67
C ARG A 408 19.15 21.36 -18.14
N TYR A 409 18.02 20.71 -18.40
CA TYR A 409 16.77 21.34 -18.85
C TYR A 409 15.84 21.76 -17.70
N LYS A 410 16.29 21.64 -16.44
CA LYS A 410 15.53 21.92 -15.22
C LYS A 410 14.20 21.15 -15.13
N ILE A 411 14.16 19.95 -15.71
CA ILE A 411 13.00 19.06 -15.63
C ILE A 411 13.07 18.32 -14.28
N PRO A 412 12.03 18.39 -13.43
CA PRO A 412 12.04 17.76 -12.12
C PRO A 412 11.98 16.22 -12.24
N MET A 413 12.69 15.50 -11.36
CA MET A 413 12.63 14.03 -11.27
C MET A 413 11.54 13.59 -10.29
N ASN A 414 10.30 14.02 -10.52
CA ASN A 414 9.13 13.63 -9.75
C ASN A 414 8.13 12.92 -10.66
N PHE A 415 8.44 11.66 -10.97
CA PHE A 415 7.69 10.90 -11.95
C PHE A 415 6.25 10.64 -11.51
N VAL A 416 5.35 10.64 -12.49
CA VAL A 416 3.95 10.28 -12.37
C VAL A 416 3.60 9.35 -13.54
N SER A 417 2.64 8.45 -13.33
CA SER A 417 2.13 7.64 -14.43
C SER A 417 1.50 8.51 -15.53
N GLY A 418 1.88 8.20 -16.77
CA GLY A 418 1.32 8.72 -18.02
C GLY A 418 0.14 7.92 -18.54
N ARG A 419 -0.14 6.74 -17.96
CA ARG A 419 -1.36 5.97 -18.24
C ARG A 419 -2.57 6.75 -17.72
N ARG A 420 -3.70 6.62 -18.42
CA ARG A 420 -4.95 7.32 -18.13
C ARG A 420 -5.91 6.43 -17.39
#